data_AF-A0A9E0QUF0-F1
#
_entry.id   AF-A0A9E0QUF0-F1
#
_cell.length_a   1.000
_cell.length_b   1.000
_cell.length_c   1.000
_cell.angle_alpha   90.00
_cell.angle_beta   90.00
_cell.angle_gamma   90.00
#
_symmetry.space_group_name_H-M   'P 1'
#
loop_
_entity.id
_entity.type
_entity.pdbx_description
1 polymer ?
#
loop_
_entity_poly.entity_id
_entity_poly.type
_entity_poly.pdbx_seq_one_letter_code
_entity_poly.pdbx_strand_id
1 'polypeptide(L)'
;MGGQAAGPVPMEGHDFALWEKRIDALMVLCGQKGLFTVDGLRRALEDMGEDAFEKHSYYERWIAAVNQNLLESGVYSLEELADRMEQVAARGPTYAEAQHG
;
A
#
# COMPACT_ATOMS: atom_id res chain seq x y z
N MET A 1 14.91 12.24 -5.08
CA MET A 1 14.65 12.66 -6.48
C MET A 1 15.96 12.68 -7.29
N GLY A 2 15.90 12.48 -8.60
CA GLY A 2 17.10 12.32 -9.44
C GLY A 2 18.00 13.57 -9.46
N GLY A 3 19.28 13.41 -9.12
CA GLY A 3 20.28 14.49 -9.16
C GLY A 3 20.28 15.44 -7.95
N GLN A 4 19.41 15.23 -6.96
CA GLN A 4 19.36 16.05 -5.74
C GLN A 4 20.28 15.50 -4.64
N ALA A 5 20.74 16.39 -3.75
CA ALA A 5 21.48 15.99 -2.55
C ALA A 5 20.54 15.29 -1.56
N ALA A 6 20.88 14.07 -1.14
CA ALA A 6 20.05 13.25 -0.25
C ALA A 6 20.71 12.89 1.10
N GLY A 7 21.93 13.36 1.35
CA GLY A 7 22.71 12.99 2.53
C GLY A 7 23.18 11.52 2.50
N PRO A 8 23.78 11.04 3.60
CA PRO A 8 24.19 9.65 3.74
C PRO A 8 23.00 8.68 3.71
N VAL A 9 23.17 7.53 3.07
CA VAL A 9 22.15 6.48 3.03
C VAL A 9 22.27 5.61 4.28
N PRO A 10 21.19 5.42 5.07
CA PRO A 10 21.17 4.42 6.13
C PRO A 10 21.36 3.01 5.55
N MET A 11 22.31 2.25 6.09
CA MET A 11 22.66 0.90 5.61
C MET A 11 22.15 -0.20 6.54
N GLU A 12 21.42 0.17 7.59
CA GLU A 12 20.81 -0.76 8.54
C GLU A 12 19.70 -1.56 7.86
N GLY A 13 19.53 -2.82 8.28
CA GLY A 13 18.41 -3.63 7.83
C GLY A 13 17.07 -3.10 8.36
N HIS A 14 16.00 -3.36 7.63
CA HIS A 14 14.62 -3.08 8.05
C HIS A 14 13.99 -4.35 8.62
N ASP A 15 13.50 -4.28 9.87
CA ASP A 15 12.69 -5.37 10.43
C ASP A 15 11.23 -5.20 10.00
N PHE A 16 10.81 -6.02 9.04
CA PHE A 16 9.50 -5.90 8.43
C PHE A 16 8.40 -6.38 9.37
N ALA A 17 7.45 -5.48 9.64
CA ALA A 17 6.21 -5.82 10.30
C ALA A 17 5.38 -6.79 9.44
N LEU A 18 4.50 -7.56 10.09
CA LEU A 18 3.67 -8.55 9.38
C LEU A 18 2.76 -7.90 8.31
N TRP A 19 2.27 -6.68 8.55
CA TRP A 19 1.40 -5.98 7.59
C TRP A 19 2.18 -5.59 6.31
N GLU A 20 3.45 -5.22 6.43
CA GLU A 20 4.31 -4.91 5.28
C GLU A 20 4.51 -6.14 4.40
N LYS A 21 4.77 -7.30 5.03
CA LYS A 21 4.88 -8.59 4.32
C LYS A 21 3.58 -8.97 3.61
N ARG A 22 2.42 -8.62 4.19
CA ARG A 22 1.12 -8.86 3.54
C ARG A 22 0.89 -7.94 2.35
N ILE A 23 1.31 -6.67 2.42
CA ILE A 23 1.23 -5.75 1.29
C ILE A 23 2.11 -6.24 0.14
N ASP A 24 3.32 -6.70 0.42
CA ASP A 24 4.19 -7.31 -0.58
C ASP A 24 3.50 -8.50 -1.28
N ALA A 25 2.93 -9.41 -0.48
CA ALA A 25 2.18 -10.54 -1.00
C ALA A 25 0.96 -10.11 -1.85
N LEU A 26 0.22 -9.08 -1.42
CA LEU A 26 -0.92 -8.54 -2.18
C LEU A 26 -0.46 -7.96 -3.52
N MET A 27 0.64 -7.20 -3.54
CA MET A 27 1.21 -6.67 -4.78
C MET A 27 1.52 -7.80 -5.76
N VAL A 28 2.20 -8.85 -5.30
CA VAL A 28 2.54 -10.02 -6.13
C VAL A 28 1.28 -10.73 -6.64
N LEU A 29 0.32 -11.03 -5.76
CA LEU A 29 -0.88 -11.78 -6.12
C LEU A 29 -1.79 -11.01 -7.08
N CYS A 30 -2.00 -9.71 -6.86
CA CYS A 30 -2.79 -8.87 -7.74
C CYS A 30 -2.14 -8.70 -9.11
N GLY A 31 -0.81 -8.52 -9.15
CA GLY A 31 -0.04 -8.46 -10.39
C GLY A 31 -0.11 -9.78 -11.18
N GLN A 32 0.06 -10.93 -10.51
CA GLN A 32 -0.07 -12.25 -11.14
C GLN A 32 -1.47 -12.52 -11.70
N LYS A 33 -2.50 -11.97 -11.05
CA LYS A 33 -3.90 -12.05 -11.52
C LYS A 33 -4.21 -11.08 -12.65
N GLY A 34 -3.27 -10.20 -13.03
CA GLY A 34 -3.47 -9.20 -14.07
C GLY A 34 -4.43 -8.09 -13.68
N LEU A 35 -4.64 -7.84 -12.38
CA LEU A 35 -5.53 -6.77 -11.90
C LEU A 35 -4.92 -5.37 -12.13
N PHE A 36 -3.60 -5.30 -12.28
CA PHE A 36 -2.86 -4.12 -12.72
C PHE A 36 -1.55 -4.53 -13.38
N THR A 37 -0.93 -3.61 -14.10
CA THR A 37 0.43 -3.75 -14.63
C THR A 37 1.45 -3.06 -13.74
N VAL A 38 2.74 -3.36 -13.93
CA VAL A 38 3.82 -2.61 -13.27
C VAL A 38 3.74 -1.12 -13.61
N ASP A 39 3.41 -0.78 -14.85
CA ASP A 39 3.24 0.61 -15.27
C ASP A 39 2.05 1.28 -14.56
N GLY A 40 0.93 0.56 -14.38
CA GLY A 40 -0.23 1.05 -13.62
C GLY A 40 0.08 1.29 -12.15
N LEU A 41 0.88 0.40 -11.53
CA LEU A 41 1.36 0.59 -10.16
C LEU A 41 2.27 1.82 -10.06
N ARG A 42 3.21 1.99 -11.00
CA ARG A 42 4.13 3.14 -11.03
C ARG A 42 3.40 4.45 -11.24
N ARG A 43 2.45 4.51 -12.18
CA ARG A 43 1.59 5.67 -12.40
C ARG A 43 0.92 6.09 -11.10
N ALA A 44 0.24 5.16 -10.42
CA ALA A 44 -0.45 5.47 -9.18
C ALA A 44 0.49 5.96 -8.06
N LEU A 45 1.72 5.44 -7.98
CA LEU A 45 2.74 5.92 -7.03
C LEU A 45 3.24 7.33 -7.37
N GLU A 46 3.54 7.58 -8.65
CA GLU A 46 4.08 8.85 -9.13
C GLU A 46 3.02 9.97 -9.06
N ASP A 47 1.73 9.63 -9.20
CA ASP A 47 0.60 10.55 -9.06
C ASP A 47 0.37 11.04 -7.61
N MET A 48 0.96 10.40 -6.60
CA MET A 48 0.79 10.80 -5.18
C MET A 48 1.48 12.13 -4.83
N GLY A 49 2.41 12.59 -5.67
CA GLY A 49 3.18 13.80 -5.43
C GLY A 49 4.27 13.63 -4.36
N GLU A 50 5.14 14.63 -4.24
CA GLU A 50 6.37 14.59 -3.43
C GLU A 50 6.08 14.39 -1.92
N ASP A 51 5.04 15.06 -1.40
CA ASP A 51 4.62 14.96 0.00
C ASP A 51 4.42 13.52 0.47
N ALA A 52 3.88 12.64 -0.38
CA ALA A 52 3.67 11.24 -0.03
C ALA A 52 4.99 10.49 0.13
N PHE A 53 6.03 10.84 -0.63
CA PHE A 53 7.36 10.21 -0.54
C PHE A 53 8.12 10.63 0.72
N GLU A 54 7.77 11.77 1.31
CA GLU A 54 8.34 12.24 2.57
C GLU A 54 7.57 11.73 3.80
N LYS A 55 6.23 11.67 3.72
CA LYS A 55 5.36 11.40 4.87
C LYS A 55 4.94 9.95 5.01
N HIS A 56 4.99 9.17 3.93
CA HIS A 56 4.57 7.77 3.94
C HIS A 56 5.75 6.83 3.76
N SER A 57 5.74 5.77 4.56
CA SER A 57 6.65 4.64 4.41
C SER A 57 6.47 3.98 3.04
N TYR A 58 7.46 3.17 2.68
CA TYR A 58 7.47 2.46 1.39
C TYR A 58 6.20 1.62 1.17
N TYR A 59 5.80 0.84 2.17
CA TYR A 59 4.64 -0.05 2.06
C TYR A 59 3.30 0.69 2.16
N GLU A 60 3.22 1.82 2.86
CA GLU A 60 2.02 2.67 2.85
C GLU A 60 1.73 3.21 1.44
N ARG A 61 2.77 3.67 0.72
CA ARG A 61 2.61 4.09 -0.68
C ARG A 61 2.19 2.93 -1.57
N TRP A 62 2.74 1.73 -1.36
CA TRP A 62 2.37 0.55 -2.14
C TRP A 62 0.92 0.15 -1.95
N ILE A 63 0.41 0.08 -0.72
CA ILE A 63 -0.99 -0.31 -0.52
C ILE A 63 -1.95 0.75 -1.05
N ALA A 64 -1.60 2.04 -0.96
CA ALA A 64 -2.39 3.10 -1.58
C ALA A 64 -2.45 2.96 -3.11
N ALA A 65 -1.31 2.65 -3.76
CA ALA A 65 -1.25 2.45 -5.21
C ALA A 65 -1.98 1.18 -5.67
N VAL A 66 -1.86 0.08 -4.92
CA VAL A 66 -2.62 -1.16 -5.16
C VAL A 66 -4.11 -0.87 -5.04
N ASN A 67 -4.54 -0.23 -3.94
CA ASN A 67 -5.94 0.12 -3.72
C ASN A 67 -6.51 0.99 -4.86
N GLN A 68 -5.76 2.01 -5.31
CA GLN A 68 -6.17 2.86 -6.41
C GLN A 68 -6.42 2.06 -7.69
N ASN A 69 -5.51 1.15 -8.05
CA ASN A 69 -5.68 0.31 -9.24
C ASN A 69 -6.86 -0.68 -9.11
N LEU A 70 -7.09 -1.25 -7.91
CA LEU A 70 -8.21 -2.17 -7.68
C LEU A 70 -9.57 -1.45 -7.75
N LEU A 71 -9.65 -0.20 -7.29
CA LEU A 71 -10.83 0.64 -7.44
C LEU A 71 -11.08 1.01 -8.92
N GLU A 72 -10.05 1.49 -9.62
CA GLU A 72 -10.16 1.87 -11.04
C GLU A 72 -10.51 0.70 -11.96
N SER A 73 -10.05 -0.50 -11.63
CA SER A 73 -10.41 -1.74 -12.34
C SER A 73 -11.76 -2.33 -11.94
N GLY A 74 -12.43 -1.76 -10.93
CA GLY A 74 -13.74 -2.20 -10.47
C GLY A 74 -13.75 -3.53 -9.73
N VAL A 75 -12.62 -3.93 -9.14
CA VAL A 75 -12.53 -5.15 -8.30
C VAL A 75 -13.39 -5.01 -7.04
N TYR A 76 -13.46 -3.78 -6.53
CA TYR A 76 -14.41 -3.35 -5.51
C TYR A 76 -14.66 -1.85 -5.67
N SER A 77 -15.73 -1.37 -5.04
CA SER A 77 -16.11 0.03 -4.97
C SER A 77 -15.56 0.72 -3.71
N LEU A 78 -15.62 2.06 -3.70
CA LEU A 78 -15.29 2.85 -2.50
C LEU A 78 -16.22 2.53 -1.31
N GLU A 79 -17.49 2.23 -1.59
CA GLU A 79 -18.48 1.87 -0.57
C GLU A 79 -18.14 0.53 0.08
N GLU A 80 -17.86 -0.49 -0.72
CA GLU A 80 -17.45 -1.81 -0.20
C GLU A 80 -16.14 -1.73 0.60
N LEU A 81 -15.20 -0.88 0.18
CA LEU A 81 -13.98 -0.64 0.93
C LEU A 81 -14.26 0.02 2.28
N ALA A 82 -15.09 1.07 2.30
CA ALA A 82 -15.46 1.77 3.53
C ALA A 82 -16.17 0.83 4.53
N ASP A 83 -17.18 0.08 4.07
CA ASP A 83 -17.89 -0.90 4.87
C ASP A 83 -16.93 -1.95 5.45
N ARG A 84 -15.98 -2.42 4.65
CA ARG A 84 -14.99 -3.39 5.11
C ARG A 84 -14.03 -2.79 6.14
N MET A 85 -13.61 -1.53 5.96
CA MET A 85 -12.77 -0.83 6.92
C MET A 85 -13.48 -0.65 8.26
N GLU A 86 -14.77 -0.32 8.27
CA GLU A 86 -15.57 -0.24 9.50
C GLU A 86 -15.67 -1.59 10.20
N GLN A 87 -15.95 -2.67 9.46
CA GLN A 87 -15.98 -4.04 10.00
C GLN A 87 -14.63 -4.47 10.59
N VAL A 88 -13.51 -4.05 9.99
CA VAL A 88 -12.17 -4.36 10.52
C VAL A 88 -11.88 -3.53 11.76
N ALA A 89 -12.23 -2.24 11.77
CA ALA A 89 -12.04 -1.36 12.93
C ALA A 89 -12.87 -1.80 14.15
N ALA A 90 -14.07 -2.33 13.93
CA ALA A 90 -14.94 -2.83 15.00
C ALA A 90 -14.37 -4.05 15.75
N ARG A 91 -13.39 -4.75 15.18
CA ARG A 91 -12.75 -5.92 15.80
C ARG A 91 -11.74 -5.53 16.89
N GLY A 92 -11.21 -4.32 16.84
CA GLY A 92 -10.34 -3.77 17.88
C GLY A 92 -9.40 -2.68 17.37
N PRO A 93 -8.85 -1.86 18.29
CA PRO A 93 -8.00 -0.72 17.96
C PRO A 93 -6.59 -1.11 17.50
N THR A 94 -6.11 -2.31 17.82
CA THR A 94 -4.78 -2.77 17.40
C THR A 94 -4.84 -3.70 16.19
N TYR A 95 -3.76 -3.74 15.42
CA TYR A 95 -3.62 -4.67 14.30
C TYR A 95 -3.74 -6.15 14.72
N ALA A 96 -3.35 -6.48 15.96
CA ALA A 96 -3.50 -7.84 16.49
C ALA A 96 -4.97 -8.18 16.76
N GLU A 97 -5.70 -7.30 17.44
CA GLU A 97 -7.13 -7.49 17.71
C GLU A 97 -7.96 -7.51 16.41
N ALA A 98 -7.63 -6.62 15.47
CA ALA A 98 -8.36 -6.48 14.21
C ALA A 98 -8.21 -7.69 13.26
N GLN A 99 -7.19 -8.54 13.46
CA GLN A 99 -6.94 -9.71 12.62
C GLN A 99 -7.84 -10.90 12.90
N HIS A 100 -8.44 -10.99 14.09
CA HIS A 100 -9.18 -12.16 14.52
C HIS A 100 -10.69 -11.95 14.29
N GLY A 101 -11.16 -12.23 13.07
CA GLY A 101 -12.58 -12.16 12.72
C GLY A 101 -12.89 -12.65 11.34
#